data_AF-A0A939UHE1-F1
#
_entry.id   AF-A0A939UHE1-F1
#
_cell.length_a   1.000
_cell.length_b   1.000
_cell.length_c   1.000
_cell.angle_alpha   90.00
_cell.angle_beta   90.00
_cell.angle_gamma   90.00
#
_symmetry.space_group_name_H-M   'P 1'
#
loop_
_entity.id
_entity.type
_entity.pdbx_description
1 polymer ?
#
loop_
_entity_poly.entity_id
_entity_poly.type
_entity_poly.pdbx_seq_one_letter_code
_entity_poly.pdbx_strand_id
1 'polypeptide(L)'
;SIPSSHPLNLGGIGVTGNGCANGLAAQADLIIGVGTRFTDFTSSSKWLYAGATVVTINASSFHAGKLDAIPVVADAREGILALSARLKGYQAAYNGEIEAALAAWDKEYARLASVRYTGKDFVPENKVRMDDALEKFKEATGGEICQTAALALIRKLIPANSVVVAAAGSLPGCMQRMWTTDELYSYNMEYGYSCMGYEIAGAFGSKLACPDKEVYALCGDGSYNMLHSEMLTALQEGKKINVLLFDNASFGCINNLQMGQGVDALCTEARYREGDKPIREGNFMNIDYALSAKGYGYVTYTAKTMEELEFALKDALKQTKPTLIDIKVLPKTMTDGYGGWWNVGCSTLPRTDRGKNALKERKEKLSQARKY
;
A
#
# COMPACT_ATOMS: atom_id res chain seq x y z
N SER A 1 -5.87 -4.55 -18.52
CA SER A 1 -4.71 -4.54 -17.60
C SER A 1 -3.57 -5.26 -18.27
N ILE A 2 -2.33 -5.02 -17.81
CA ILE A 2 -1.10 -5.60 -18.38
C ILE A 2 -0.43 -6.43 -17.25
N PRO A 3 0.09 -7.64 -17.53
CA PRO A 3 0.85 -8.44 -16.55
C PRO A 3 2.05 -7.66 -15.99
N SER A 4 2.44 -7.91 -14.74
CA SER A 4 3.63 -7.30 -14.14
C SER A 4 4.92 -7.65 -14.90
N SER A 5 5.00 -8.84 -15.50
CA SER A 5 6.16 -9.28 -16.30
C SER A 5 6.27 -8.63 -17.67
N HIS A 6 5.26 -7.88 -18.12
CA HIS A 6 5.31 -7.24 -19.44
C HIS A 6 6.35 -6.11 -19.47
N PRO A 7 7.20 -6.00 -20.50
CA PRO A 7 8.31 -5.03 -20.55
C PRO A 7 7.87 -3.56 -20.60
N LEU A 8 6.58 -3.29 -20.78
CA LEU A 8 5.99 -1.94 -20.75
C LEU A 8 5.19 -1.67 -19.47
N ASN A 9 5.17 -2.59 -18.50
CA ASN A 9 4.47 -2.37 -17.24
C ASN A 9 5.38 -1.67 -16.23
N LEU A 10 5.14 -0.38 -16.02
CA LEU A 10 5.92 0.46 -15.11
C LEU A 10 5.46 0.35 -13.64
N GLY A 11 4.40 -0.41 -13.35
CA GLY A 11 3.79 -0.52 -12.02
C GLY A 11 2.81 0.60 -11.69
N GLY A 12 2.58 0.81 -10.39
CA GLY A 12 1.61 1.80 -9.91
C GLY A 12 2.06 3.25 -10.08
N ILE A 13 1.12 4.15 -10.32
CA ILE A 13 1.33 5.60 -10.51
C ILE A 13 0.65 6.43 -9.41
N GLY A 14 1.17 7.62 -9.15
CA GLY A 14 0.58 8.64 -8.31
C GLY A 14 1.19 8.71 -6.91
N VAL A 15 0.41 9.16 -5.92
CA VAL A 15 0.82 9.31 -4.49
C VAL A 15 1.48 8.04 -3.96
N THR A 16 0.89 6.91 -4.28
CA THR A 16 1.30 5.55 -3.88
C THR A 16 1.97 4.80 -5.02
N GLY A 17 2.34 5.49 -6.10
CA GLY A 17 3.07 4.92 -7.23
C GLY A 17 4.55 4.71 -6.92
N ASN A 18 5.22 3.95 -7.80
CA ASN A 18 6.65 3.71 -7.72
C ASN A 18 7.45 4.77 -8.51
N GLY A 19 8.79 4.73 -8.39
CA GLY A 19 9.66 5.70 -9.06
C GLY A 19 9.66 5.57 -10.59
N CYS A 20 9.41 4.38 -11.12
CA CYS A 20 9.38 4.09 -12.55
C CYS A 20 8.23 4.83 -13.24
N ALA A 21 7.00 4.54 -12.81
CA ALA A 21 5.80 5.13 -13.38
C ALA A 21 5.73 6.65 -13.12
N ASN A 22 6.03 7.10 -11.91
CA ASN A 22 5.98 8.53 -11.60
C ASN A 22 7.04 9.34 -12.33
N GLY A 23 8.26 8.82 -12.46
CA GLY A 23 9.36 9.49 -13.16
C GLY A 23 9.06 9.72 -14.63
N LEU A 24 8.49 8.72 -15.32
CA LEU A 24 8.09 8.84 -16.72
C LEU A 24 6.81 9.67 -16.88
N ALA A 25 5.82 9.52 -15.99
CA ALA A 25 4.59 10.30 -16.06
C ALA A 25 4.83 11.81 -15.88
N ALA A 26 5.79 12.21 -15.03
CA ALA A 26 6.15 13.62 -14.85
C ALA A 26 6.77 14.27 -16.10
N GLN A 27 7.28 13.47 -17.02
CA GLN A 27 7.89 13.93 -18.28
C GLN A 27 6.95 13.80 -19.48
N ALA A 28 5.79 13.16 -19.30
CA ALA A 28 4.85 12.92 -20.38
C ALA A 28 4.19 14.23 -20.85
N ASP A 29 4.11 14.40 -22.16
CA ASP A 29 3.31 15.43 -22.82
C ASP A 29 1.86 14.95 -23.09
N LEU A 30 1.64 13.64 -23.06
CA LEU A 30 0.34 12.98 -23.26
C LEU A 30 0.12 11.87 -22.23
N ILE A 31 -1.01 11.94 -21.53
CA ILE A 31 -1.52 10.88 -20.64
C ILE A 31 -2.80 10.29 -21.23
N ILE A 32 -2.78 9.00 -21.55
CA ILE A 32 -3.96 8.27 -22.03
C ILE A 32 -4.54 7.44 -20.88
N GLY A 33 -5.67 7.87 -20.32
CA GLY A 33 -6.38 7.17 -19.26
C GLY A 33 -7.46 6.24 -19.81
N VAL A 34 -7.28 4.93 -19.65
CA VAL A 34 -8.28 3.93 -20.06
C VAL A 34 -9.02 3.38 -18.84
N GLY A 35 -10.33 3.58 -18.76
CA GLY A 35 -11.18 3.09 -17.66
C GLY A 35 -10.87 3.69 -16.28
N THR A 36 -9.94 4.66 -16.20
CA THR A 36 -9.54 5.28 -14.94
C THR A 36 -10.47 6.42 -14.56
N ARG A 37 -10.62 6.65 -13.24
CA ARG A 37 -11.39 7.76 -12.68
C ARG A 37 -10.51 8.99 -12.38
N PHE A 38 -9.21 8.95 -12.67
CA PHE A 38 -8.23 9.98 -12.32
C PHE A 38 -8.40 10.45 -10.88
N THR A 39 -8.30 9.51 -9.94
CA THR A 39 -8.45 9.84 -8.52
C THR A 39 -7.31 10.74 -8.07
N ASP A 40 -7.50 11.35 -6.89
CA ASP A 40 -6.48 12.19 -6.24
C ASP A 40 -5.15 11.43 -6.07
N PHE A 41 -5.23 10.13 -5.77
CA PHE A 41 -4.05 9.27 -5.65
C PHE A 41 -3.34 9.08 -6.99
N THR A 42 -4.07 8.68 -8.04
CA THR A 42 -3.49 8.41 -9.38
C THR A 42 -2.90 9.66 -10.05
N SER A 43 -3.46 10.84 -9.76
CA SER A 43 -3.01 12.12 -10.33
C SER A 43 -2.02 12.88 -9.46
N SER A 44 -1.74 12.37 -8.26
CA SER A 44 -1.02 13.09 -7.22
C SER A 44 -1.60 14.48 -7.00
N SER A 45 -2.89 14.54 -6.67
CA SER A 45 -3.61 15.81 -6.52
C SER A 45 -3.47 16.74 -7.72
N LYS A 46 -3.60 16.15 -8.91
CA LYS A 46 -3.47 16.81 -10.22
C LYS A 46 -2.11 17.48 -10.45
N TRP A 47 -1.08 17.09 -9.69
CA TRP A 47 0.25 17.69 -9.75
C TRP A 47 1.20 16.93 -10.68
N LEU A 48 1.15 15.58 -10.66
CA LEU A 48 2.20 14.74 -11.28
C LEU A 48 2.44 15.04 -12.77
N TYR A 49 1.37 15.29 -13.52
CA TYR A 49 1.40 15.55 -14.96
C TYR A 49 0.51 16.76 -15.31
N ALA A 50 0.61 17.82 -14.51
CA ALA A 50 -0.26 19.00 -14.62
C ALA A 50 -0.24 19.63 -16.03
N GLY A 51 0.93 19.62 -16.69
CA GLY A 51 1.13 20.19 -18.03
C GLY A 51 0.82 19.25 -19.21
N ALA A 52 0.54 17.97 -18.97
CA ALA A 52 0.29 17.02 -20.04
C ALA A 52 -1.10 17.21 -20.67
N THR A 53 -1.22 16.93 -21.96
CA THR A 53 -2.51 16.69 -22.60
C THR A 53 -3.09 15.39 -22.06
N VAL A 54 -4.39 15.36 -21.75
CA VAL A 54 -5.06 14.15 -21.26
C VAL A 54 -6.06 13.68 -22.29
N VAL A 55 -5.99 12.40 -22.65
CA VAL A 55 -7.01 11.69 -23.42
C VAL A 55 -7.62 10.63 -22.53
N THR A 56 -8.94 10.46 -22.59
CA THR A 56 -9.61 9.40 -21.83
C THR A 56 -10.38 8.46 -22.74
N ILE A 57 -10.41 7.18 -22.37
CA ILE A 57 -11.36 6.20 -22.88
C ILE A 57 -12.16 5.71 -21.68
N ASN A 58 -13.43 6.08 -21.59
CA ASN A 58 -14.25 5.74 -20.43
C ASN A 58 -15.72 5.57 -20.80
N ALA A 59 -16.39 4.57 -20.22
CA ALA A 59 -17.82 4.34 -20.44
C ALA A 59 -18.67 5.44 -19.78
N SER A 60 -18.15 6.11 -18.75
CA SER A 60 -18.80 7.25 -18.10
C SER A 60 -18.37 8.56 -18.75
N SER A 61 -19.32 9.32 -19.30
CA SER A 61 -19.08 10.67 -19.83
C SER A 61 -18.52 11.62 -18.78
N PHE A 62 -18.99 11.52 -17.53
CA PHE A 62 -18.46 12.28 -16.41
C PHE A 62 -16.98 11.99 -16.13
N HIS A 63 -16.59 10.71 -16.11
CA HIS A 63 -15.18 10.36 -15.94
C HIS A 63 -14.33 10.68 -17.17
N ALA A 64 -14.91 10.61 -18.37
CA ALA A 64 -14.21 10.94 -19.61
C ALA A 64 -13.81 12.43 -19.67
N GLY A 65 -14.61 13.32 -19.10
CA GLY A 65 -14.33 14.76 -19.07
C GLY A 65 -13.40 15.25 -17.96
N LYS A 66 -12.89 14.37 -17.08
CA LYS A 66 -12.00 14.80 -15.98
C LYS A 66 -10.66 15.33 -16.51
N LEU A 67 -10.09 16.30 -15.79
CA LEU A 67 -8.81 16.96 -16.13
C LEU A 67 -8.83 17.65 -17.50
N ASP A 68 -9.98 18.18 -17.92
CA ASP A 68 -10.19 18.81 -19.24
C ASP A 68 -9.72 17.91 -20.41
N ALA A 69 -9.90 16.61 -20.26
CA ALA A 69 -9.39 15.65 -21.22
C ALA A 69 -10.17 15.66 -22.54
N ILE A 70 -9.51 15.21 -23.61
CA ILE A 70 -10.14 14.84 -24.88
C ILE A 70 -10.90 13.51 -24.64
N PRO A 71 -12.24 13.51 -24.65
CA PRO A 71 -13.01 12.36 -24.19
C PRO A 71 -13.32 11.39 -25.34
N VAL A 72 -13.07 10.10 -25.11
CA VAL A 72 -13.63 8.99 -25.90
C VAL A 72 -14.61 8.24 -25.00
N VAL A 73 -15.90 8.51 -25.16
CA VAL A 73 -16.95 7.85 -24.38
C VAL A 73 -17.28 6.50 -25.01
N ALA A 74 -16.66 5.45 -24.48
CA ALA A 74 -16.77 4.08 -24.99
C ALA A 74 -16.45 3.06 -23.91
N ASP A 75 -16.90 1.82 -24.11
CA ASP A 75 -16.33 0.68 -23.40
C ASP A 75 -14.80 0.63 -23.63
N ALA A 76 -14.04 0.27 -22.59
CA ALA A 76 -12.59 0.29 -22.64
C ALA A 76 -12.02 -0.65 -23.72
N ARG A 77 -12.61 -1.84 -23.90
CA ARG A 77 -12.17 -2.81 -24.90
C ARG A 77 -12.46 -2.29 -26.29
N GLU A 78 -13.70 -1.86 -26.53
CA GLU A 78 -14.12 -1.38 -27.84
C GLU A 78 -13.36 -0.10 -28.26
N GLY A 79 -13.10 0.80 -27.31
CA GLY A 79 -12.27 1.99 -27.53
C GLY A 79 -10.82 1.66 -27.89
N ILE A 80 -10.19 0.71 -27.18
CA ILE A 80 -8.84 0.24 -27.50
C ILE A 80 -8.80 -0.39 -28.90
N LEU A 81 -9.76 -1.25 -29.26
CA LEU A 81 -9.80 -1.89 -30.58
C LEU A 81 -9.93 -0.86 -31.71
N ALA A 82 -10.79 0.14 -31.55
CA ALA A 82 -10.99 1.21 -32.52
C ALA A 82 -9.74 2.11 -32.70
N LEU A 83 -8.97 2.33 -31.63
CA LEU A 83 -7.68 3.04 -31.69
C LEU A 83 -6.60 2.17 -32.34
N SER A 84 -6.51 0.89 -31.94
CA SER A 84 -5.51 -0.05 -32.48
C SER A 84 -5.60 -0.18 -34.00
N ALA A 85 -6.81 -0.21 -34.56
CA ALA A 85 -7.03 -0.24 -36.01
C ALA A 85 -6.44 0.98 -36.75
N ARG A 86 -6.41 2.15 -36.10
CA ARG A 86 -5.84 3.40 -36.66
C ARG A 86 -4.33 3.54 -36.43
N LEU A 87 -3.80 2.85 -35.43
CA LEU A 87 -2.38 2.87 -35.06
C LEU A 87 -1.56 1.77 -35.75
N LYS A 88 -2.10 1.14 -36.80
CA LYS A 88 -1.38 0.08 -37.53
C LYS A 88 -0.06 0.62 -38.10
N GLY A 89 1.05 0.02 -37.67
CA GLY A 89 2.40 0.44 -38.09
C GLY A 89 2.97 1.62 -37.29
N TYR A 90 2.23 2.16 -36.33
CA TYR A 90 2.77 3.15 -35.39
C TYR A 90 3.73 2.47 -34.41
N GLN A 91 4.87 3.10 -34.17
CA GLN A 91 5.82 2.74 -33.14
C GLN A 91 6.12 4.00 -32.32
N ALA A 92 6.02 3.89 -30.99
CA ALA A 92 6.36 5.00 -30.11
C ALA A 92 7.86 5.30 -30.18
N ALA A 93 8.23 6.56 -29.97
CA ALA A 93 9.62 7.02 -30.04
C ALA A 93 10.49 6.62 -28.83
N TYR A 94 9.94 5.85 -27.88
CA TYR A 94 10.68 5.36 -26.72
C TYR A 94 11.92 4.56 -27.18
N ASN A 95 13.09 4.93 -26.68
CA ASN A 95 14.39 4.39 -27.05
C ASN A 95 15.28 4.17 -25.81
N GLY A 96 14.84 3.26 -24.93
CA GLY A 96 15.60 2.79 -23.76
C GLY A 96 15.19 3.41 -22.41
N GLU A 97 14.41 4.48 -22.38
CA GLU A 97 13.97 5.11 -21.13
C GLU A 97 13.07 4.22 -20.27
N ILE A 98 12.25 3.37 -20.88
CA ILE A 98 11.40 2.40 -20.18
C ILE A 98 12.27 1.32 -19.51
N GLU A 99 13.22 0.76 -20.26
CA GLU A 99 14.15 -0.24 -19.76
C GLU A 99 15.02 0.32 -18.63
N ALA A 100 15.52 1.54 -18.78
CA ALA A 100 16.29 2.24 -17.76
C ALA A 100 15.46 2.49 -16.49
N ALA A 101 14.20 2.92 -16.64
CA ALA A 101 13.31 3.14 -15.50
C ALA A 101 12.96 1.84 -14.77
N LEU A 102 12.74 0.74 -15.50
CA LEU A 102 12.53 -0.59 -14.92
C LEU A 102 13.77 -1.09 -14.18
N ALA A 103 14.95 -1.00 -14.79
CA ALA A 103 16.21 -1.42 -14.16
C ALA A 103 16.51 -0.60 -12.88
N ALA A 104 16.21 0.70 -12.88
CA ALA A 104 16.32 1.54 -11.70
C ALA A 104 15.36 1.10 -10.59
N TRP A 105 14.12 0.75 -10.96
CA TRP A 105 13.13 0.25 -10.00
C TRP A 105 13.49 -1.14 -9.47
N ASP A 106 14.01 -2.05 -10.29
CA ASP A 106 14.45 -3.37 -9.84
C ASP A 106 15.56 -3.26 -8.78
N LYS A 107 16.51 -2.34 -8.98
CA LYS A 107 17.55 -2.03 -7.99
C LYS A 107 16.95 -1.51 -6.68
N GLU A 108 15.97 -0.61 -6.77
CA GLU A 108 15.31 -0.05 -5.59
C GLU A 108 14.44 -1.09 -4.87
N TYR A 109 13.71 -1.92 -5.61
CA TYR A 109 12.96 -3.05 -5.07
C TYR A 109 13.89 -4.02 -4.32
N ALA A 110 15.05 -4.36 -4.90
CA ALA A 110 16.04 -5.19 -4.25
C ALA A 110 16.55 -4.56 -2.93
N ARG A 111 16.81 -3.24 -2.93
CA ARG A 111 17.14 -2.50 -1.69
C ARG A 111 16.02 -2.64 -0.67
N LEU A 112 14.78 -2.32 -1.03
CA LEU A 112 13.60 -2.40 -0.15
C LEU A 112 13.39 -3.81 0.42
N ALA A 113 13.57 -4.85 -0.38
CA ALA A 113 13.47 -6.25 0.02
C ALA A 113 14.59 -6.68 1.00
N SER A 114 15.74 -6.01 0.93
CA SER A 114 16.91 -6.25 1.76
C SER A 114 16.96 -5.43 3.06
N VAL A 115 16.00 -4.52 3.30
CA VAL A 115 15.98 -3.70 4.52
C VAL A 115 15.89 -4.58 5.76
N ARG A 116 16.82 -4.40 6.70
CA ARG A 116 16.86 -5.10 7.99
C ARG A 116 17.11 -4.09 9.09
N TYR A 117 16.52 -4.34 10.25
CA TYR A 117 16.82 -3.57 11.44
C TYR A 117 18.27 -3.83 11.88
N THR A 118 19.04 -2.77 12.08
CA THR A 118 20.48 -2.85 12.42
C THR A 118 20.79 -2.23 13.79
N GLY A 119 19.80 -2.13 14.69
CA GLY A 119 19.98 -1.51 16.00
C GLY A 119 19.88 0.02 15.94
N LYS A 120 20.73 0.71 16.71
CA LYS A 120 20.62 2.16 16.96
C LYS A 120 20.82 3.03 15.71
N ASP A 121 21.65 2.60 14.76
CA ASP A 121 21.94 3.35 13.54
C ASP A 121 20.92 3.10 12.41
N PHE A 122 19.89 2.30 12.68
CA PHE A 122 18.87 2.01 11.68
C PHE A 122 18.03 3.25 11.35
N VAL A 123 17.95 3.57 10.07
CA VAL A 123 17.09 4.63 9.54
C VAL A 123 15.90 3.98 8.82
N PRO A 124 14.66 4.16 9.31
CA PRO A 124 13.49 3.62 8.64
C PRO A 124 13.20 4.39 7.34
N GLU A 125 12.45 3.74 6.45
CA GLU A 125 12.05 4.31 5.15
C GLU A 125 11.32 5.66 5.31
N ASN A 126 10.34 5.73 6.22
CA ASN A 126 9.75 7.01 6.60
C ASN A 126 10.56 7.66 7.74
N LYS A 127 11.32 8.70 7.38
CA LYS A 127 12.22 9.39 8.31
C LYS A 127 11.47 10.26 9.32
N VAL A 128 10.24 10.69 9.01
CA VAL A 128 9.45 11.58 9.87
C VAL A 128 8.78 10.76 10.97
N ARG A 129 9.41 10.73 12.14
CA ARG A 129 9.02 9.89 13.28
C ARG A 129 9.34 10.54 14.62
N MET A 130 8.78 9.98 15.68
CA MET A 130 9.26 10.20 17.04
C MET A 130 10.50 9.33 17.28
N ASP A 131 11.51 9.87 17.94
CA ASP A 131 12.82 9.21 18.05
C ASP A 131 12.77 7.86 18.80
N ASP A 132 11.91 7.76 19.82
CA ASP A 132 11.74 6.58 20.66
C ASP A 132 10.86 5.49 20.03
N ALA A 133 10.18 5.76 18.91
CA ALA A 133 9.13 4.87 18.38
C ALA A 133 9.65 3.47 18.04
N LEU A 134 10.84 3.36 17.44
CA LEU A 134 11.41 2.07 17.04
C LEU A 134 11.91 1.28 18.24
N GLU A 135 12.68 1.93 19.12
CA GLU A 135 13.26 1.30 20.30
C GLU A 135 12.16 0.82 21.25
N LYS A 136 11.18 1.68 21.57
CA LYS A 136 10.06 1.32 22.45
C LYS A 136 9.17 0.23 21.87
N PHE A 137 8.96 0.19 20.56
CA PHE A 137 8.22 -0.89 19.93
C PHE A 137 8.97 -2.22 20.05
N LYS A 138 10.28 -2.21 19.78
CA LYS A 138 11.11 -3.42 19.90
C LYS A 138 11.19 -3.90 21.35
N GLU A 139 11.36 -3.01 22.32
CA GLU A 139 11.32 -3.34 23.75
C GLU A 139 10.02 -4.03 24.14
N ALA A 140 8.87 -3.54 23.65
CA ALA A 140 7.56 -4.08 24.01
C ALA A 140 7.22 -5.42 23.33
N THR A 141 7.57 -5.57 22.05
CA THR A 141 7.09 -6.69 21.20
C THR A 141 8.18 -7.72 20.88
N GLY A 142 9.45 -7.29 20.90
CA GLY A 142 10.59 -8.02 20.35
C GLY A 142 10.68 -8.00 18.83
N GLY A 143 9.71 -7.39 18.13
CA GLY A 143 9.65 -7.37 16.67
C GLY A 143 10.73 -6.52 16.01
N GLU A 144 11.27 -7.03 14.91
CA GLU A 144 12.31 -6.35 14.10
C GLU A 144 12.09 -6.44 12.59
N ILE A 145 10.94 -7.00 12.18
CA ILE A 145 10.59 -7.14 10.76
C ILE A 145 10.35 -5.76 10.16
N CYS A 146 10.97 -5.49 9.00
CA CYS A 146 10.66 -4.30 8.21
C CYS A 146 9.53 -4.62 7.22
N GLN A 147 8.51 -3.76 7.12
CA GLN A 147 7.31 -4.01 6.33
C GLN A 147 7.62 -4.27 4.84
N THR A 148 8.56 -3.53 4.24
CA THR A 148 9.00 -3.71 2.85
C THR A 148 9.62 -5.09 2.60
N ALA A 149 10.49 -5.52 3.51
CA ALA A 149 11.14 -6.83 3.45
C ALA A 149 10.14 -7.97 3.66
N ALA A 150 9.21 -7.82 4.61
CA ALA A 150 8.13 -8.77 4.83
C ALA A 150 7.29 -8.94 3.55
N LEU A 151 6.87 -7.84 2.94
CA LEU A 151 6.06 -7.88 1.73
C LEU A 151 6.77 -8.58 0.56
N ALA A 152 8.07 -8.30 0.38
CA ALA A 152 8.88 -8.96 -0.64
C ALA A 152 9.04 -10.47 -0.38
N LEU A 153 9.26 -10.86 0.89
CA LEU A 153 9.34 -12.28 1.27
C LEU A 153 8.00 -13.00 1.06
N ILE A 154 6.89 -12.39 1.47
CA ILE A 154 5.55 -12.93 1.26
C ILE A 154 5.31 -13.19 -0.22
N ARG A 155 5.53 -12.18 -1.08
CA ARG A 155 5.34 -12.34 -2.53
C ARG A 155 6.24 -13.43 -3.12
N LYS A 156 7.48 -13.56 -2.64
CA LYS A 156 8.42 -14.61 -3.06
C LYS A 156 7.96 -16.01 -2.71
N LEU A 157 7.31 -16.19 -1.55
CA LEU A 157 7.00 -17.53 -1.01
C LEU A 157 5.59 -18.02 -1.31
N ILE A 158 4.59 -17.13 -1.38
CA ILE A 158 3.22 -17.56 -1.68
C ILE A 158 3.07 -17.90 -3.17
N PRO A 159 2.15 -18.82 -3.54
CA PRO A 159 1.91 -19.19 -4.93
C PRO A 159 1.67 -17.99 -5.85
N ALA A 160 2.23 -18.00 -7.06
CA ALA A 160 2.13 -16.90 -8.03
C ALA A 160 0.67 -16.50 -8.33
N ASN A 161 -0.24 -17.48 -8.34
CA ASN A 161 -1.66 -17.31 -8.63
C ASN A 161 -2.54 -17.00 -7.41
N SER A 162 -1.96 -16.78 -6.22
CA SER A 162 -2.70 -16.51 -4.98
C SER A 162 -3.49 -15.22 -5.06
N VAL A 163 -4.69 -15.20 -4.47
CA VAL A 163 -5.46 -13.96 -4.33
C VAL A 163 -5.04 -13.24 -3.05
N VAL A 164 -4.73 -11.96 -3.16
CA VAL A 164 -4.49 -11.08 -2.01
C VAL A 164 -5.58 -10.03 -1.89
N VAL A 165 -5.99 -9.78 -0.66
CA VAL A 165 -7.00 -8.79 -0.29
C VAL A 165 -6.43 -7.84 0.75
N ALA A 166 -6.51 -6.54 0.50
CA ALA A 166 -6.13 -5.48 1.45
C ALA A 166 -7.02 -4.24 1.23
N ALA A 167 -7.05 -3.33 2.21
CA ALA A 167 -7.96 -2.19 2.15
C ALA A 167 -7.39 -0.87 2.70
N ALA A 168 -6.66 -0.91 3.81
CA ALA A 168 -6.31 0.32 4.51
C ALA A 168 -4.91 0.32 5.12
N GLY A 169 -4.49 1.49 5.61
CA GLY A 169 -3.20 1.68 6.27
C GLY A 169 -2.05 1.94 5.30
N SER A 170 -0.84 1.52 5.69
CA SER A 170 0.36 1.67 4.86
C SER A 170 0.49 0.61 3.76
N LEU A 171 -0.25 -0.51 3.90
CA LEU A 171 -0.20 -1.65 2.98
C LEU A 171 -0.65 -1.30 1.56
N PRO A 172 -1.77 -0.58 1.32
CA PRO A 172 -2.15 -0.16 -0.04
C PRO A 172 -1.03 0.56 -0.78
N GLY A 173 -0.30 1.45 -0.09
CA GLY A 173 0.86 2.15 -0.64
C GLY A 173 2.05 1.25 -0.94
N CYS A 174 2.46 0.40 0.01
CA CYS A 174 3.56 -0.54 -0.22
C CYS A 174 3.25 -1.51 -1.35
N MET A 175 2.03 -2.05 -1.36
CA MET A 175 1.60 -3.03 -2.34
C MET A 175 1.47 -2.42 -3.73
N GLN A 176 0.94 -1.20 -3.87
CA GLN A 176 0.87 -0.55 -5.18
C GLN A 176 2.25 -0.33 -5.79
N ARG A 177 3.27 -0.10 -4.96
CA ARG A 177 4.66 0.08 -5.40
C ARG A 177 5.34 -1.24 -5.72
N MET A 178 5.24 -2.20 -4.80
CA MET A 178 6.11 -3.38 -4.77
C MET A 178 5.41 -4.67 -5.22
N TRP A 179 4.10 -4.78 -5.13
CA TRP A 179 3.42 -6.04 -5.41
C TRP A 179 3.34 -6.30 -6.91
N THR A 180 3.77 -7.49 -7.31
CA THR A 180 3.71 -7.94 -8.71
C THR A 180 2.79 -9.15 -8.85
N THR A 181 2.08 -9.22 -9.96
CA THR A 181 1.29 -10.39 -10.33
C THR A 181 0.99 -10.40 -11.82
N ASP A 182 1.05 -11.59 -12.41
CA ASP A 182 0.59 -11.82 -13.79
C ASP A 182 -0.81 -12.46 -13.82
N GLU A 183 -1.31 -12.89 -12.66
CA GLU A 183 -2.59 -13.57 -12.54
C GLU A 183 -3.73 -12.55 -12.47
N LEU A 184 -4.70 -12.65 -13.37
CA LEU A 184 -5.90 -11.81 -13.35
C LEU A 184 -6.70 -12.03 -12.06
N TYR A 185 -7.28 -10.95 -11.53
CA TYR A 185 -8.10 -10.95 -10.31
C TYR A 185 -7.40 -11.43 -9.03
N SER A 186 -6.08 -11.59 -9.06
CA SER A 186 -5.28 -11.99 -7.89
C SER A 186 -4.95 -10.82 -6.94
N TYR A 187 -5.09 -9.57 -7.38
CA TYR A 187 -4.84 -8.37 -6.58
C TYR A 187 -6.15 -7.63 -6.31
N ASN A 188 -6.68 -7.77 -5.10
CA ASN A 188 -7.90 -7.08 -4.67
C ASN A 188 -7.53 -6.05 -3.61
N MET A 189 -7.54 -4.79 -3.99
CA MET A 189 -7.23 -3.69 -3.10
C MET A 189 -8.38 -2.68 -3.08
N GLU A 190 -8.88 -2.38 -1.90
CA GLU A 190 -9.81 -1.28 -1.71
C GLU A 190 -9.01 0.03 -1.61
N TYR A 191 -9.19 0.94 -2.58
CA TYR A 191 -8.55 2.25 -2.60
C TYR A 191 -9.55 3.41 -2.50
N GLY A 192 -10.84 3.12 -2.65
CA GLY A 192 -11.87 4.14 -2.80
C GLY A 192 -12.24 4.75 -1.46
N TYR A 193 -12.74 3.92 -0.56
CA TYR A 193 -13.17 4.33 0.77
C TYR A 193 -12.12 4.04 1.86
N SER A 194 -11.11 3.23 1.54
CA SER A 194 -10.10 2.73 2.47
C SER A 194 -10.75 2.06 3.68
N CYS A 195 -11.76 1.22 3.45
CA CYS A 195 -12.60 0.63 4.51
C CYS A 195 -11.81 -0.38 5.36
N MET A 196 -11.32 0.08 6.50
CA MET A 196 -10.71 -0.77 7.52
C MET A 196 -11.67 -1.87 7.98
N GLY A 197 -11.18 -3.11 8.04
CA GLY A 197 -11.97 -4.29 8.43
C GLY A 197 -12.56 -5.06 7.24
N TYR A 198 -12.45 -4.55 6.01
CA TYR A 198 -12.86 -5.25 4.80
C TYR A 198 -12.00 -6.48 4.50
N GLU A 199 -10.73 -6.48 4.90
CA GLU A 199 -9.70 -7.39 4.37
C GLU A 199 -10.04 -8.87 4.59
N ILE A 200 -10.49 -9.23 5.80
CA ILE A 200 -10.82 -10.62 6.16
C ILE A 200 -12.13 -11.05 5.48
N ALA A 201 -13.15 -10.20 5.46
CA ALA A 201 -14.42 -10.47 4.80
C ALA A 201 -14.24 -10.64 3.27
N GLY A 202 -13.47 -9.74 2.65
CA GLY A 202 -13.14 -9.81 1.23
C GLY A 202 -12.29 -11.04 0.89
N ALA A 203 -11.38 -11.45 1.76
CA ALA A 203 -10.62 -12.69 1.58
C ALA A 203 -11.53 -13.93 1.66
N PHE A 204 -12.47 -13.96 2.60
CA PHE A 204 -13.45 -15.04 2.68
C PHE A 204 -14.30 -15.13 1.40
N GLY A 205 -14.85 -14.00 0.92
CA GLY A 205 -15.59 -13.95 -0.34
C GLY A 205 -14.74 -14.39 -1.55
N SER A 206 -13.47 -13.96 -1.60
CA SER A 206 -12.53 -14.37 -2.64
C SER A 206 -12.26 -15.88 -2.60
N LYS A 207 -12.20 -16.49 -1.41
CA LYS A 207 -12.01 -17.93 -1.26
C LYS A 207 -13.24 -18.74 -1.70
N LEU A 208 -14.45 -18.19 -1.52
CA LEU A 208 -15.67 -18.81 -2.07
C LEU A 208 -15.67 -18.77 -3.60
N ALA A 209 -15.25 -17.65 -4.19
CA ALA A 209 -15.20 -17.48 -5.65
C ALA A 209 -14.05 -18.27 -6.31
N CYS A 210 -12.94 -18.44 -5.61
CA CYS A 210 -11.73 -19.11 -6.07
C CYS A 210 -11.32 -20.26 -5.13
N PRO A 211 -12.10 -21.36 -5.05
CA PRO A 211 -11.89 -22.41 -4.04
C PRO A 211 -10.51 -23.08 -4.13
N ASP A 212 -9.92 -23.17 -5.32
CA ASP A 212 -8.65 -23.86 -5.56
C ASP A 212 -7.41 -22.97 -5.35
N LYS A 213 -7.60 -21.66 -5.16
CA LYS A 213 -6.49 -20.71 -4.94
C LYS A 213 -6.22 -20.51 -3.45
N GLU A 214 -4.97 -20.29 -3.09
CA GLU A 214 -4.64 -19.72 -1.78
C GLU A 214 -5.11 -18.25 -1.75
N VAL A 215 -5.68 -17.85 -0.62
CA VAL A 215 -6.23 -16.50 -0.43
C VAL A 215 -5.68 -15.89 0.85
N TYR A 216 -5.20 -14.66 0.73
CA TYR A 216 -4.54 -13.94 1.81
C TYR A 216 -5.23 -12.61 2.10
N ALA A 217 -5.63 -12.39 3.35
CA ALA A 217 -5.97 -11.07 3.86
C ALA A 217 -4.70 -10.42 4.41
N LEU A 218 -4.28 -9.27 3.85
CA LEU A 218 -3.17 -8.47 4.38
C LEU A 218 -3.78 -7.26 5.10
N CYS A 219 -3.70 -7.23 6.42
CA CYS A 219 -4.32 -6.18 7.24
C CYS A 219 -3.36 -5.66 8.31
N GLY A 220 -3.53 -4.42 8.75
CA GLY A 220 -2.89 -3.92 9.96
C GLY A 220 -3.69 -4.27 11.22
N ASP A 221 -3.05 -4.14 12.38
CA ASP A 221 -3.66 -4.30 13.71
C ASP A 221 -4.90 -3.41 13.90
N GLY A 222 -4.85 -2.16 13.41
CA GLY A 222 -6.00 -1.26 13.42
C GLY A 222 -7.21 -1.77 12.65
N SER A 223 -7.02 -2.33 11.45
CA SER A 223 -8.11 -2.91 10.65
C SER A 223 -8.68 -4.17 11.32
N TYR A 224 -7.80 -5.02 11.86
CA TYR A 224 -8.19 -6.25 12.57
C TYR A 224 -9.09 -5.94 13.77
N ASN A 225 -8.74 -4.91 14.55
CA ASN A 225 -9.52 -4.48 15.71
C ASN A 225 -10.90 -3.89 15.34
N MET A 226 -11.07 -3.38 14.11
CA MET A 226 -12.37 -2.90 13.65
C MET A 226 -13.30 -4.06 13.27
N LEU A 227 -12.82 -5.03 12.49
CA LEU A 227 -13.64 -6.15 12.05
C LEU A 227 -12.79 -7.37 11.68
N HIS A 228 -12.81 -8.39 12.54
CA HIS A 228 -12.24 -9.71 12.28
C HIS A 228 -13.26 -10.85 12.44
N SER A 229 -14.55 -10.54 12.63
CA SER A 229 -15.59 -11.53 12.95
C SER A 229 -15.80 -12.57 11.85
N GLU A 230 -15.55 -12.24 10.58
CA GLU A 230 -15.64 -13.20 9.46
C GLU A 230 -14.62 -14.34 9.54
N MET A 231 -13.68 -14.29 10.49
CA MET A 231 -12.87 -15.45 10.85
C MET A 231 -13.74 -16.63 11.33
N LEU A 232 -14.82 -16.35 12.07
CA LEU A 232 -15.75 -17.38 12.51
C LEU A 232 -16.46 -18.04 11.32
N THR A 233 -16.93 -17.23 10.37
CA THR A 233 -17.59 -17.71 9.15
C THR A 233 -16.66 -18.58 8.32
N ALA A 234 -15.40 -18.18 8.14
CA ALA A 234 -14.42 -18.97 7.41
C ALA A 234 -14.20 -20.36 8.04
N LEU A 235 -14.19 -20.46 9.37
CA LEU A 235 -14.13 -21.74 10.09
C LEU A 235 -15.41 -22.55 9.92
N GLN A 236 -16.57 -21.92 10.10
CA GLN A 236 -17.88 -22.55 9.99
C GLN A 236 -18.07 -23.19 8.60
N GLU A 237 -17.63 -22.51 7.55
CA GLU A 237 -17.75 -22.96 6.16
C GLU A 237 -16.58 -23.84 5.70
N GLY A 238 -15.62 -24.13 6.60
CA GLY A 238 -14.43 -24.92 6.28
C GLY A 238 -13.57 -24.33 5.17
N LYS A 239 -13.55 -22.99 5.02
CA LYS A 239 -12.83 -22.28 3.97
C LYS A 239 -11.51 -21.74 4.51
N LYS A 240 -10.40 -22.36 4.08
CA LYS A 240 -9.06 -21.87 4.41
C LYS A 240 -8.80 -20.49 3.79
N ILE A 241 -8.66 -19.49 4.66
CA ILE A 241 -8.04 -18.20 4.35
C ILE A 241 -6.80 -18.03 5.21
N ASN A 242 -5.83 -17.25 4.74
CA ASN A 242 -4.62 -16.92 5.50
C ASN A 242 -4.67 -15.42 5.85
N VAL A 243 -4.61 -15.09 7.13
CA VAL A 243 -4.56 -13.69 7.60
C VAL A 243 -3.10 -13.34 7.90
N LEU A 244 -2.56 -12.37 7.17
CA LEU A 244 -1.24 -11.80 7.37
C LEU A 244 -1.41 -10.44 8.07
N LEU A 245 -1.27 -10.43 9.39
CA LEU A 245 -1.51 -9.27 10.22
C LEU A 245 -0.19 -8.52 10.44
N PHE A 246 -0.06 -7.34 9.85
CA PHE A 246 1.08 -6.44 10.00
C PHE A 246 0.90 -5.59 11.25
N ASP A 247 1.38 -6.08 12.39
CA ASP A 247 1.26 -5.42 13.68
C ASP A 247 2.44 -4.47 13.93
N ASN A 248 2.16 -3.16 13.87
CA ASN A 248 3.10 -2.11 14.30
C ASN A 248 2.58 -1.32 15.52
N ALA A 249 1.56 -1.86 16.20
CA ALA A 249 0.89 -1.23 17.34
C ALA A 249 0.52 0.24 17.06
N SER A 250 -0.01 0.55 15.88
CA SER A 250 -0.31 1.93 15.49
C SER A 250 -1.29 2.07 14.32
N PHE A 251 -1.99 3.20 14.27
CA PHE A 251 -2.56 3.71 13.02
C PHE A 251 -1.46 4.36 12.17
N GLY A 252 -0.51 3.55 11.68
CA GLY A 252 0.76 4.04 11.11
C GLY A 252 0.61 5.01 9.92
N CYS A 253 -0.39 4.81 9.05
CA CYS A 253 -0.67 5.76 7.97
C CYS A 253 -1.14 7.12 8.50
N ILE A 254 -2.05 7.13 9.48
CA ILE A 254 -2.53 8.36 10.12
C ILE A 254 -1.39 9.05 10.87
N ASN A 255 -0.55 8.28 11.56
CA ASN A 255 0.66 8.80 12.20
C ASN A 255 1.59 9.49 11.18
N ASN A 256 1.83 8.87 10.02
CA ASN A 256 2.64 9.47 8.94
C ASN A 256 2.03 10.78 8.43
N LEU A 257 0.72 10.83 8.21
CA LEU A 257 0.04 12.04 7.74
C LEU A 257 0.11 13.15 8.79
N GLN A 258 -0.19 12.84 10.05
CA GLN A 258 -0.11 13.78 11.17
C GLN A 258 1.29 14.40 11.27
N MET A 259 2.31 13.56 11.28
CA MET A 259 3.71 13.98 11.39
C MET A 259 4.22 14.72 10.17
N GLY A 260 3.85 14.28 8.97
CA GLY A 260 4.19 14.96 7.72
C GLY A 260 3.60 16.37 7.63
N GLN A 261 2.46 16.63 8.30
CA GLN A 261 1.87 17.97 8.38
C GLN A 261 2.37 18.80 9.57
N GLY A 262 3.43 18.35 10.24
CA GLY A 262 4.12 19.09 11.30
C GLY A 262 3.48 19.00 12.68
N VAL A 263 2.62 18.00 12.90
CA VAL A 263 2.01 17.67 14.20
C VAL A 263 2.68 16.42 14.75
N ASP A 264 3.11 16.42 16.01
CA ASP A 264 3.68 15.20 16.62
C ASP A 264 2.65 14.07 16.72
N ALA A 265 3.13 12.86 16.99
CA ALA A 265 2.27 11.69 17.16
C ALA A 265 1.30 11.92 18.34
N LEU A 266 0.00 12.01 18.04
CA LEU A 266 -1.07 12.13 19.04
C LEU A 266 -2.09 11.03 18.83
N CYS A 267 -2.20 10.12 19.81
CA CYS A 267 -3.19 9.03 19.84
C CYS A 267 -3.20 8.10 18.61
N THR A 268 -2.10 8.07 17.85
CA THR A 268 -1.95 7.20 16.67
C THR A 268 -1.09 5.97 16.96
N GLU A 269 -0.41 5.92 18.10
CA GLU A 269 0.36 4.77 18.60
C GLU A 269 -0.45 4.10 19.73
N ALA A 270 -0.59 2.77 19.68
CA ALA A 270 -1.30 1.99 20.69
C ALA A 270 -0.39 1.80 21.91
N ARG A 271 -0.52 2.73 22.87
CA ARG A 271 0.30 2.81 24.07
C ARG A 271 -0.56 2.86 25.32
N TYR A 272 0.00 2.37 26.43
CA TYR A 272 -0.60 2.56 27.74
C TYR A 272 -0.57 4.03 28.14
N ARG A 273 -1.59 4.46 28.89
CA ARG A 273 -1.58 5.76 29.55
C ARG A 273 -0.92 5.65 30.91
N GLU A 274 -0.03 6.58 31.23
CA GLU A 274 0.57 6.74 32.55
C GLU A 274 -0.17 7.83 33.35
N GLY A 275 -1.13 7.44 34.20
CA GLY A 275 -1.92 8.40 34.98
C GLY A 275 -2.65 9.41 34.09
N ASP A 276 -2.52 10.70 34.38
CA ASP A 276 -3.13 11.79 33.60
C ASP A 276 -2.23 12.34 32.46
N LYS A 277 -1.08 11.70 32.21
CA LYS A 277 -0.17 12.12 31.15
C LYS A 277 -0.75 11.86 29.74
N PRO A 278 -0.24 12.54 28.70
CA PRO A 278 -0.57 12.22 27.31
C PRO A 278 -0.30 10.73 26.99
N ILE A 279 -1.19 10.11 26.18
CA ILE A 279 -1.11 8.67 25.80
C ILE A 279 0.22 8.28 25.13
N ARG A 280 1.03 9.26 24.68
CA ARG A 280 2.27 8.98 23.95
C ARG A 280 3.45 8.53 24.82
N GLU A 281 3.44 8.82 26.12
CA GLU A 281 4.61 8.58 27.00
C GLU A 281 4.74 7.12 27.48
N GLY A 282 3.64 6.37 27.57
CA GLY A 282 3.67 5.00 28.05
C GLY A 282 4.23 3.99 27.03
N ASN A 283 4.48 2.77 27.50
CA ASN A 283 4.95 1.67 26.66
C ASN A 283 3.91 1.28 25.59
N PHE A 284 4.40 0.78 24.46
CA PHE A 284 3.53 0.14 23.47
C PHE A 284 2.76 -1.03 24.08
N MET A 285 1.51 -1.17 23.65
CA MET A 285 0.74 -2.37 23.89
C MET A 285 1.31 -3.50 23.04
N ASN A 286 1.50 -4.67 23.64
CA ASN A 286 1.90 -5.89 22.95
C ASN A 286 0.74 -6.87 22.98
N ILE A 287 -0.22 -6.67 22.07
CA ILE A 287 -1.38 -7.55 21.94
C ILE A 287 -0.95 -8.85 21.26
N ASP A 288 -1.40 -9.98 21.80
CA ASP A 288 -1.16 -11.29 21.22
C ASP A 288 -2.33 -11.66 20.27
N TYR A 289 -2.24 -11.18 19.03
CA TYR A 289 -3.26 -11.45 18.01
C TYR A 289 -3.26 -12.91 17.58
N ALA A 290 -2.11 -13.59 17.63
CA ALA A 290 -2.02 -15.02 17.39
C ALA A 290 -2.83 -15.81 18.43
N LEU A 291 -2.71 -15.49 19.72
CA LEU A 291 -3.49 -16.14 20.76
C LEU A 291 -4.99 -15.82 20.65
N SER A 292 -5.34 -14.57 20.30
CA SER A 292 -6.73 -14.18 20.01
C SER A 292 -7.35 -15.04 18.90
N ALA A 293 -6.64 -15.16 17.76
CA ALA A 293 -7.07 -15.98 16.63
C ALA A 293 -7.11 -17.48 16.95
N LYS A 294 -6.17 -17.97 17.77
CA LYS A 294 -6.15 -19.34 18.25
C LYS A 294 -7.39 -19.66 19.09
N GLY A 295 -7.89 -18.68 19.85
CA GLY A 295 -9.15 -18.78 20.60
C GLY A 295 -10.37 -19.07 19.71
N TYR A 296 -10.39 -18.57 18.47
CA TYR A 296 -11.42 -18.93 17.49
C TYR A 296 -11.21 -20.31 16.86
N GLY A 297 -9.96 -20.81 16.81
CA GLY A 297 -9.61 -22.11 16.23
C GLY A 297 -8.71 -22.04 14.99
N TYR A 298 -8.12 -20.88 14.69
CA TYR A 298 -7.13 -20.73 13.63
C TYR A 298 -5.82 -21.45 13.99
N VAL A 299 -5.05 -21.85 12.97
CA VAL A 299 -3.63 -22.18 13.14
C VAL A 299 -2.85 -20.87 13.14
N THR A 300 -2.07 -20.62 14.19
CA THR A 300 -1.52 -19.29 14.43
C THR A 300 -0.02 -19.28 14.64
N TYR A 301 0.60 -18.20 14.18
CA TYR A 301 2.03 -17.95 14.31
C TYR A 301 2.25 -16.51 14.76
N THR A 302 3.31 -16.28 15.52
CA THR A 302 3.86 -14.94 15.77
C THR A 302 5.24 -14.89 15.15
N ALA A 303 5.48 -13.91 14.28
CA ALA A 303 6.77 -13.69 13.65
C ALA A 303 7.33 -12.34 14.10
N LYS A 304 8.48 -12.39 14.77
CA LYS A 304 9.26 -11.23 15.22
C LYS A 304 10.51 -11.02 14.37
N THR A 305 11.00 -12.08 13.71
CA THR A 305 12.13 -12.03 12.77
C THR A 305 11.73 -12.50 11.36
N MET A 306 12.61 -12.26 10.37
CA MET A 306 12.38 -12.69 8.99
C MET A 306 12.39 -14.22 8.84
N GLU A 307 13.20 -14.92 9.63
CA GLU A 307 13.30 -16.38 9.65
C GLU A 307 12.01 -17.00 10.20
N GLU A 308 11.45 -16.43 11.26
CA GLU A 308 10.16 -16.84 11.82
C GLU A 308 9.02 -16.60 10.83
N LEU A 309 9.03 -15.47 10.11
CA LEU A 309 8.06 -15.19 9.05
C LEU A 309 8.17 -16.20 7.91
N GLU A 310 9.39 -16.50 7.45
CA GLU A 310 9.62 -17.51 6.40
C GLU A 310 9.12 -18.89 6.85
N PHE A 311 9.41 -19.29 8.09
CA PHE A 311 8.91 -20.53 8.67
C PHE A 311 7.38 -20.56 8.69
N ALA A 312 6.74 -19.51 9.23
CA ALA A 312 5.30 -19.43 9.35
C ALA A 312 4.60 -19.48 7.99
N LEU A 313 5.12 -18.78 6.97
CA LEU A 313 4.59 -18.82 5.61
C LEU A 313 4.66 -20.22 5.00
N LYS A 314 5.80 -20.90 5.14
CA LYS A 314 5.99 -22.27 4.63
C LYS A 314 5.12 -23.29 5.33
N ASP A 315 4.89 -23.13 6.63
CA ASP A 315 4.02 -24.03 7.39
C ASP A 315 2.54 -23.77 7.10
N ALA A 316 2.11 -22.50 7.03
CA ALA A 316 0.75 -22.10 6.69
C ALA A 316 0.29 -22.66 5.32
N LEU A 317 1.20 -22.78 4.35
CA LEU A 317 0.92 -23.42 3.06
C LEU A 317 0.52 -24.91 3.19
N LYS A 318 1.02 -25.61 4.21
CA LYS A 318 0.71 -27.03 4.47
C LYS A 318 -0.56 -27.22 5.27
N GLN A 319 -1.05 -26.17 5.94
CA GLN A 319 -2.25 -26.25 6.75
C GLN A 319 -3.50 -26.39 5.88
N THR A 320 -4.47 -27.14 6.39
CA THR A 320 -5.81 -27.29 5.77
C THR A 320 -6.86 -26.41 6.44
N LYS A 321 -6.55 -25.85 7.60
CA LYS A 321 -7.39 -24.91 8.36
C LYS A 321 -7.00 -23.46 8.07
N PRO A 322 -7.90 -22.49 8.29
CA PRO A 322 -7.56 -21.08 8.26
C PRO A 322 -6.37 -20.74 9.17
N THR A 323 -5.52 -19.81 8.71
CA THR A 323 -4.29 -19.44 9.41
C THR A 323 -4.23 -17.96 9.73
N LEU A 324 -3.53 -17.59 10.81
CA LEU A 324 -3.16 -16.21 11.11
C LEU A 324 -1.68 -16.12 11.45
N ILE A 325 -0.95 -15.22 10.79
CA ILE A 325 0.42 -14.86 11.10
C ILE A 325 0.41 -13.44 11.66
N ASP A 326 0.71 -13.29 12.94
CA ASP A 326 0.94 -12.02 13.62
C ASP A 326 2.37 -11.57 13.37
N ILE A 327 2.56 -10.65 12.42
CA ILE A 327 3.85 -10.17 11.93
C ILE A 327 4.20 -8.88 12.66
N LYS A 328 5.10 -8.94 13.65
CA LYS A 328 5.55 -7.77 14.42
C LYS A 328 6.47 -6.89 13.57
N VAL A 329 5.88 -5.94 12.87
CA VAL A 329 6.57 -5.03 11.95
C VAL A 329 6.94 -3.72 12.63
N LEU A 330 8.19 -3.29 12.46
CA LEU A 330 8.67 -2.02 12.98
C LEU A 330 7.86 -0.86 12.40
N PRO A 331 7.43 0.10 13.24
CA PRO A 331 6.84 1.35 12.77
C PRO A 331 7.74 2.03 11.74
N LYS A 332 7.15 2.84 10.85
CA LYS A 332 7.91 3.67 9.87
C LYS A 332 8.69 2.91 8.79
N THR A 333 8.64 1.58 8.74
CA THR A 333 9.36 0.76 7.74
C THR A 333 8.57 0.46 6.46
N MET A 334 7.48 1.19 6.22
CA MET A 334 6.72 1.17 4.96
C MET A 334 7.40 2.06 3.90
N THR A 335 7.19 1.77 2.62
CA THR A 335 7.67 2.62 1.51
C THR A 335 7.22 4.08 1.67
N ASP A 336 8.10 5.03 1.33
CA ASP A 336 7.84 6.48 1.38
C ASP A 336 8.33 7.19 0.09
N GLY A 337 7.64 8.24 -0.34
CA GLY A 337 8.05 9.08 -1.48
C GLY A 337 7.73 8.55 -2.89
N TYR A 338 8.74 8.62 -3.78
CA TYR A 338 8.71 8.34 -5.24
C TYR A 338 8.04 9.38 -6.13
N GLY A 339 8.16 10.66 -5.80
CA GLY A 339 7.77 11.76 -6.70
C GLY A 339 6.26 12.00 -6.80
N GLY A 340 5.44 11.25 -6.07
CA GLY A 340 4.03 11.59 -5.86
C GLY A 340 3.87 12.65 -4.79
N TRP A 341 2.83 13.49 -4.91
CA TRP A 341 2.42 14.44 -3.89
C TRP A 341 0.93 14.30 -3.60
N TRP A 342 0.55 14.32 -2.32
CA TRP A 342 -0.84 14.31 -1.89
C TRP A 342 -1.17 15.61 -1.18
N ASN A 343 -2.23 16.30 -1.62
CA ASN A 343 -2.72 17.52 -1.02
C ASN A 343 -3.47 17.23 0.29
N VAL A 344 -2.72 16.84 1.32
CA VAL A 344 -3.21 16.63 2.67
C VAL A 344 -3.47 17.98 3.34
N GLY A 345 -4.56 18.09 4.10
CA GLY A 345 -4.86 19.29 4.87
C GLY A 345 -3.83 19.55 5.96
N CYS A 346 -3.43 20.81 6.13
CA CYS A 346 -2.51 21.25 7.18
C CYS A 346 -3.05 22.52 7.87
N SER A 347 -2.48 22.89 9.03
CA SER A 347 -2.84 24.14 9.70
C SER A 347 -2.49 25.34 8.82
N THR A 348 -3.43 26.29 8.68
CA THR A 348 -3.19 27.59 8.02
C THR A 348 -2.48 28.60 8.92
N LEU A 349 -2.43 28.32 10.22
CA LEU A 349 -1.73 29.10 11.25
C LEU A 349 -0.78 28.18 12.05
N PRO A 350 0.26 27.63 11.40
CA PRO A 350 1.15 26.68 12.05
C PRO A 350 1.99 27.36 13.14
N ARG A 351 2.08 26.69 14.30
CA ARG A 351 2.85 27.18 15.46
C ARG A 351 4.28 26.64 15.50
N THR A 352 4.56 25.56 14.76
CA THR A 352 5.86 24.89 14.70
C THR A 352 6.53 25.14 13.35
N ASP A 353 7.85 25.05 13.29
CA ASP A 353 8.58 25.22 12.02
C ASP A 353 8.30 24.08 11.03
N ARG A 354 8.12 22.85 11.52
CA ARG A 354 7.62 21.73 10.69
C ARG A 354 6.27 22.06 10.05
N GLY A 355 5.33 22.61 10.82
CA GLY A 355 4.03 23.02 10.30
C GLY A 355 4.12 24.18 9.30
N LYS A 356 5.01 25.16 9.52
CA LYS A 356 5.26 26.26 8.57
C LYS A 356 5.83 25.72 7.25
N ASN A 357 6.75 24.77 7.32
CA ASN A 357 7.32 24.12 6.14
C ASN A 357 6.27 23.31 5.37
N ALA A 358 5.43 22.52 6.07
CA ALA A 358 4.35 21.78 5.44
C ALA A 358 3.34 22.71 4.73
N LEU A 359 2.95 23.82 5.37
CA LEU A 359 2.07 24.82 4.74
C LEU A 359 2.72 25.49 3.53
N LYS A 360 4.03 25.79 3.60
CA LYS A 360 4.79 26.36 2.49
C LYS A 360 4.82 25.40 1.30
N GLU A 361 5.23 24.15 1.52
CA GLU A 361 5.26 23.12 0.47
C GLU A 361 3.88 22.93 -0.16
N ARG A 362 2.83 22.84 0.66
CA ARG A 362 1.46 22.70 0.17
C ARG A 362 1.07 23.84 -0.76
N LYS A 363 1.38 25.09 -0.40
CA LYS A 363 1.10 26.27 -1.25
C LYS A 363 1.88 26.23 -2.57
N GLU A 364 3.15 25.83 -2.53
CA GLU A 364 4.00 25.72 -3.71
C GLU A 364 3.52 24.61 -4.67
N LYS A 365 3.16 23.45 -4.15
CA LYS A 365 2.64 22.34 -4.97
C LYS A 365 1.27 22.65 -5.54
N LEU A 366 0.38 23.28 -4.77
CA LEU A 366 -0.93 23.72 -5.25
C LEU A 366 -0.84 24.72 -6.39
N SER A 367 0.17 25.59 -6.43
CA SER A 367 0.33 26.56 -7.52
C SER A 367 0.78 25.91 -8.84
N GLN A 368 1.40 24.73 -8.76
CA GLN A 368 1.85 23.93 -9.90
C GLN A 368 0.82 22.87 -10.34
N ALA A 369 -0.10 22.50 -9.47
CA ALA A 369 -1.15 21.54 -9.79
C ALA A 369 -2.14 22.10 -10.81
N ARG A 370 -2.70 21.21 -11.64
CA ARG A 370 -3.75 21.58 -12.59
C ARG A 370 -4.97 22.10 -11.83
N LYS A 371 -5.50 23.25 -12.27
CA LYS A 371 -6.62 23.93 -11.61
C LYS A 371 -7.95 23.18 -11.75
N TYR A 372 -8.19 22.54 -12.89
CA TYR A 372 -9.47 21.91 -13.25
C TYR A 372 -9.32 20.41 -13.52
#